data_AF-A0A972LZS7-F1
#
_entry.id   AF-A0A972LZS7-F1
#
_cell.length_a   1.000
_cell.length_b   1.000
_cell.length_c   1.000
_cell.angle_alpha   90.00
_cell.angle_beta   90.00
_cell.angle_gamma   90.00
#
_symmetry.space_group_name_H-M   'P 1'
#
loop_
_entity.id
_entity.type
_entity.pdbx_description
1 polymer ?
#
loop_
_entity_poly.entity_id
_entity_poly.type
_entity_poly.pdbx_seq_one_letter_code
_entity_poly.pdbx_strand_id
1 'polypeptide(L)' 'MVERQISIDDLMRITKLPRYAVVKGVGLRAYTIALERANSELLAAQTPYIRPVEQAIREIYEGKVEIELIEK' A
#
# COMPACT_ATOMS: atom_id res chain seq x y z
N MET A 1 2.27 19.55 9.29
CA MET A 1 1.32 19.15 8.23
C MET A 1 0.51 18.00 8.77
N VAL A 2 -0.81 18.13 8.89
CA VAL A 2 -1.67 17.03 9.35
C VAL A 2 -1.75 16.03 8.21
N GLU A 3 -1.10 14.87 8.35
CA GLU A 3 -1.26 13.79 7.37
C GLU A 3 -2.73 13.38 7.37
N ARG A 4 -3.41 13.57 6.24
CA ARG A 4 -4.79 13.13 6.07
C ARG A 4 -4.80 11.61 6.24
N GLN A 5 -5.49 11.14 7.27
CA GLN A 5 -5.69 9.71 7.49
C GLN A 5 -6.54 9.15 6.34
N ILE A 6 -5.96 8.27 5.53
CA ILE A 6 -6.67 7.58 4.44
C ILE A 6 -7.49 6.46 5.07
N SER A 7 -8.81 6.49 4.88
CA SER A 7 -9.70 5.45 5.38
C SER A 7 -9.78 4.26 4.43
N ILE A 8 -10.20 3.10 4.94
CA ILE A 8 -10.46 1.94 4.08
C ILE A 8 -11.62 2.20 3.11
N ASP A 9 -12.58 3.04 3.47
CA ASP A 9 -13.70 3.42 2.62
C ASP A 9 -13.24 4.27 1.42
N ASP A 10 -12.20 5.08 1.61
CA ASP A 10 -11.59 5.83 0.51
C ASP A 10 -10.90 4.89 -0.50
N LEU A 11 -10.17 3.90 -0.01
CA LEU A 11 -9.54 2.89 -0.85
C LEU A 11 -10.57 2.05 -1.61
N MET A 12 -11.67 1.65 -0.95
CA MET A 12 -12.78 0.95 -1.60
C MET A 12 -13.43 1.81 -2.69
N ARG A 13 -13.60 3.12 -2.44
CA ARG A 13 -14.16 4.05 -3.42
C ARG A 13 -13.29 4.20 -4.66
N ILE A 14 -11.97 4.20 -4.51
CA ILE A 14 -11.01 4.36 -5.62
C ILE A 14 -10.89 3.04 -6.40
N THR A 15 -10.67 1.94 -5.71
CA THR A 15 -10.39 0.63 -6.32
C THR A 15 -11.65 -0.09 -6.81
N LYS A 16 -12.84 0.33 -6.36
CA LYS A 16 -14.13 -0.33 -6.63
C LYS A 16 -14.19 -1.79 -6.17
N LEU A 17 -13.28 -2.18 -5.28
CA LEU A 17 -13.20 -3.54 -4.76
C LEU A 17 -13.91 -3.69 -3.41
N PRO A 18 -14.38 -4.92 -3.09
CA PRO A 18 -14.91 -5.21 -1.77
C PRO A 18 -13.81 -5.09 -0.71
N ARG A 19 -14.22 -4.77 0.53
CA ARG A 19 -13.30 -4.52 1.65
C ARG A 19 -12.23 -5.59 1.82
N TYR A 20 -12.59 -6.87 1.70
CA TYR A 20 -11.64 -7.98 1.86
C TYR A 20 -10.53 -7.95 0.79
N ALA A 21 -10.88 -7.60 -0.45
CA ALA A 21 -9.94 -7.54 -1.56
C ALA A 21 -9.00 -6.34 -1.41
N VAL A 22 -9.51 -5.21 -0.93
CA VAL A 22 -8.70 -4.04 -0.57
C VAL A 22 -7.69 -4.38 0.53
N VAL A 23 -8.14 -5.03 1.62
CA VAL A 23 -7.24 -5.45 2.71
C VAL A 23 -6.15 -6.40 2.20
N LYS A 24 -6.54 -7.38 1.36
CA LYS A 24 -5.59 -8.33 0.77
C LYS A 24 -4.58 -7.63 -0.15
N GLY A 25 -5.04 -6.72 -1.01
CA GLY A 25 -4.20 -5.92 -1.91
C GLY A 25 -3.19 -5.05 -1.16
N VAL A 26 -3.66 -4.33 -0.13
CA VAL A 26 -2.79 -3.54 0.77
C VAL A 26 -1.74 -4.43 1.43
N GLY A 27 -2.15 -5.59 1.96
CA GLY A 27 -1.24 -6.54 2.62
C GLY A 27 -0.16 -7.07 1.67
N LEU A 28 -0.54 -7.46 0.45
CA LEU A 28 0.39 -7.91 -0.58
C LEU A 28 1.38 -6.81 -0.97
N ARG A 29 0.90 -5.58 -1.20
CA ARG A 29 1.80 -4.48 -1.55
C ARG A 29 2.74 -4.11 -0.42
N ALA A 30 2.25 -4.11 0.83
CA ALA A 30 3.10 -3.88 2.01
C ALA A 30 4.20 -4.94 2.14
N TYR A 31 3.89 -6.20 1.84
CA TYR A 31 4.87 -7.28 1.80
C TYR A 31 5.93 -7.04 0.72
N THR A 32 5.53 -6.64 -0.49
CA THR A 32 6.47 -6.29 -1.57
C THR A 32 7.40 -5.15 -1.17
N ILE A 33 6.87 -4.08 -0.56
CA ILE A 33 7.68 -2.96 -0.06
C ILE A 33 8.68 -3.44 1.00
N ALA A 34 8.26 -4.33 1.91
CA ALA A 34 9.14 -4.87 2.94
C ALA A 34 10.28 -5.71 2.32
N LEU A 35 9.98 -6.53 1.30
CA LEU A 35 10.98 -7.29 0.55
C LEU A 35 11.96 -6.39 -0.22
N GLU A 36 11.46 -5.37 -0.92
CA GLU A 36 12.28 -4.39 -1.65
C GLU A 36 13.29 -3.71 -0.72
N ARG A 37 12.85 -3.33 0.49
CA ARG A 37 13.71 -2.72 1.51
C ARG A 37 14.72 -3.70 2.10
N ALA A 38 14.32 -4.93 2.39
CA ALA A 38 15.22 -5.95 2.92
C ALA A 38 16.34 -6.29 1.92
N ASN A 39 16.03 -6.27 0.63
CA ASN A 39 16.98 -6.58 -0.44
C ASN A 39 17.85 -5.37 -0.86
N SER A 40 17.59 -4.18 -0.32
CA SER A 40 18.31 -2.95 -0.71
C SER A 40 18.85 -2.22 0.52
N GLU A 41 20.15 -2.42 0.76
CA GLU A 41 20.92 -1.69 1.78
C GLU A 41 20.88 -0.17 1.56
N LEU A 42 20.79 0.27 0.30
CA LEU A 42 20.71 1.68 -0.08
C LEU A 42 19.36 2.33 0.29
N LEU A 43 18.25 1.59 0.12
CA LEU A 43 16.91 2.06 0.48
C LEU A 43 16.71 2.17 2.00
N ALA A 44 17.37 1.30 2.76
CA ALA A 44 17.34 1.32 4.23
C ALA A 44 18.01 2.57 4.83
N ALA A 45 19.04 3.11 4.17
CA ALA A 45 19.82 4.25 4.67
C ALA A 45 19.24 5.64 4.29
N GLN A 46 18.46 5.75 3.21
CA GLN A 46 18.05 7.04 2.64
C GLN A 46 16.58 7.42 2.86
N THR A 47 15.76 6.52 3.42
CA THR A 47 14.31 6.73 3.51
C THR A 47 13.88 6.95 4.96
N PRO A 48 13.07 7.99 5.28
CA PRO A 48 12.41 8.05 6.58
C PRO A 48 11.64 6.74 6.82
N TYR A 49 11.74 6.18 8.03
CA TYR A 49 11.05 4.93 8.36
C TYR A 49 9.53 5.15 8.33
N ILE A 50 8.91 4.87 7.18
CA ILE A 50 7.46 4.78 7.01
C ILE A 50 7.08 3.31 7.07
N ARG A 51 6.03 2.93 7.80
CA ARG A 51 5.63 1.52 7.87
C ARG A 51 5.23 1.03 6.46
N PRO A 52 5.67 -0.15 6.00
CA PRO A 52 5.34 -0.65 4.66
C PRO A 52 3.83 -0.62 4.35
N VAL A 53 2.99 -0.84 5.36
CA VAL A 53 1.52 -0.76 5.24
C VAL A 53 1.04 0.67 5.00
N GLU A 54 1.59 1.66 5.70
CA GLU A 54 1.23 3.07 5.50
C GLU A 54 1.62 3.55 4.10
N GLN A 55 2.78 3.09 3.61
CA GLN A 55 3.21 3.39 2.26
C GLN A 55 2.35 2.69 1.21
N ALA A 56 2.00 1.41 1.40
CA ALA A 56 1.08 0.69 0.51
C ALA A 56 -0.29 1.40 0.40
N ILE A 57 -0.83 1.84 1.54
CA ILE A 57 -2.10 2.60 1.57
C ILE A 57 -1.99 3.88 0.73
N ARG A 58 -0.88 4.63 0.86
CA ARG A 58 -0.65 5.85 0.06
C ARG A 58 -0.50 5.54 -1.41
N GLU A 59 0.32 4.56 -1.77
CA GLU A 59 0.55 4.18 -3.18
C GLU A 59 -0.74 3.76 -3.89
N ILE A 60 -1.61 3.01 -3.21
CA ILE A 60 -2.91 2.61 -3.76
C ILE A 60 -3.86 3.82 -3.85
N TYR A 61 -3.93 4.65 -2.80
CA TYR A 61 -4.78 5.85 -2.80
C TYR A 61 -4.38 6.87 -3.88
N GLU A 62 -3.08 7.02 -4.13
CA GLU A 62 -2.52 7.90 -5.15
C GLU A 62 -2.59 7.28 -6.56
N GLY A 63 -3.06 6.04 -6.70
CA GLY A 63 -3.14 5.34 -7.99
C GLY A 63 -1.77 4.95 -8.57
N LYS A 64 -0.70 4.93 -7.75
CA LYS A 64 0.63 4.45 -8.15
C LYS A 64 0.68 2.93 -8.28
N VAL A 65 -0.21 2.24 -7.57
CA VAL A 65 -0.37 0.80 -7.59
C VAL A 65 -1.84 0.47 -7.77
N GLU A 66 -2.16 -0.29 -8.81
CA GLU A 66 -3.48 -0.82 -9.04
C GLU A 66 -3.62 -2.19 -8.34
N ILE A 67 -4.79 -2.42 -7.74
CA ILE A 67 -5.12 -3.72 -7.14
C ILE A 67 -6.31 -4.30 -7.88
N GLU A 68 -6.18 -5.57 -8.26
CA GLU A 68 -7.20 -6.28 -9.02
C GLU A 68 -7.59 -7.58 -8.30
N LEU A 69 -8.86 -7.96 -8.41
CA LEU A 69 -9.33 -9.26 -7.98
C LEU A 69 -9.27 -10.22 -9.17
N ILE A 70 -8.31 -11.14 -9.15
CA ILE A 70 -8.22 -12.20 -10.15
C ILE A 70 -9.03 -13.40 -9.63
N GLU A 71 -10.21 -13.62 -10.22
CA GLU A 71 -10.95 -14.87 -10.05
C GLU A 71 -10.27 -15.96 -10.88
N LYS A 72 -9.96 -17.09 -10.25
CA LYS A 72 -9.37 -18.27 -10.92
C LYS A 72 -10.45 -19.27 -11.30
#